data_AF-A0A9P6EYQ1-F1
#
_entry.id   AF-A0A9P6EYQ1-F1
#
_cell.length_a   1.000
_cell.length_b   1.000
_cell.length_c   1.000
_cell.angle_alpha   90.00
_cell.angle_beta   90.00
_cell.angle_gamma   90.00
#
_symmetry.space_group_name_H-M   'P 1'
#
loop_
_entity.id
_entity.type
_entity.pdbx_description
1 polymer ?
#
loop_
_entity_poly.entity_id
_entity_poly.type
_entity_poly.pdbx_seq_one_letter_code
_entity_poly.pdbx_strand_id
1 'polypeptide(L)'
;MRYISTISALVLSASLAAAQTTPAQGQPESLLNPDFAHVRSKVATALTSTGTCKFAPGGGSCPQNAPCCSGAGYCGSDPAFCADNCQATGSFAADSCWPLPMAVNLDDQFKDKLRMVQIKDFNGFPTSADWVVDRSPGTREHAVITDDDKMVLKLNRVEKHPETGGGIGATVHSSRWMKYGTIEARLKTASSMPGTVSSFIMISPISGDEIDFEVVGKDPSDVQTNFYYRVQPNNTQVDYTHGVHINVNLDTSLDYHTYRLDWTPTEMKWWFDGELKRTTLASEAVGSYPDTPMRIAFGLWDGGHGSKGTAEWAGENTSYEPNDTREYQLSIDWVKITPMTPENATDPWPGAKYITQMQNGQNNGNTNGGIGNGGGSSSGNGGGPIIGGDGGWMGGDNAATSLYSARSVVVGGAVALASVLASVLLA
;
A
#
# COMPACT_ATOMS: atom_id res chain seq x y z
N MET A 1 17.07 -51.08 70.45
CA MET A 1 18.40 -50.43 70.37
C MET A 1 18.38 -49.54 69.11
N ARG A 2 18.67 -48.23 69.15
CA ARG A 2 20.02 -47.61 69.23
C ARG A 2 20.91 -48.14 68.06
N TYR A 3 21.39 -47.39 67.06
CA TYR A 3 21.56 -45.92 66.81
C TYR A 3 21.60 -45.57 65.29
N ILE A 4 21.48 -44.26 64.99
CA ILE A 4 22.08 -43.42 63.89
C ILE A 4 23.08 -44.14 62.93
N SER A 5 23.14 -43.94 61.59
CA SER A 5 22.55 -42.93 60.64
C SER A 5 22.38 -43.57 59.22
N THR A 6 22.07 -42.93 58.07
CA THR A 6 21.99 -41.52 57.60
C THR A 6 20.94 -41.39 56.45
N ILE A 7 20.71 -40.20 55.87
CA ILE A 7 19.88 -40.01 54.65
C ILE A 7 20.65 -39.20 53.58
N SER A 8 20.79 -39.77 52.38
CA SER A 8 21.17 -39.05 51.15
C SER A 8 19.92 -38.77 50.32
N ALA A 9 19.84 -37.59 49.73
CA ALA A 9 18.68 -37.16 48.95
C ALA A 9 18.64 -37.80 47.56
N LEU A 10 17.44 -38.23 47.13
CA LEU A 10 16.96 -38.03 45.76
C LEU A 10 15.42 -38.08 45.77
N VAL A 11 14.77 -36.92 45.65
CA VAL A 11 13.31 -36.84 45.45
C VAL A 11 13.09 -36.61 43.96
N LEU A 12 12.51 -37.59 43.29
CA LEU A 12 11.98 -37.43 41.93
C LEU A 12 10.45 -37.31 42.05
N SER A 13 9.95 -36.08 42.15
CA SER A 13 8.53 -35.77 42.18
C SER A 13 8.14 -35.01 40.91
N ALA A 14 7.18 -35.56 40.16
CA ALA A 14 6.60 -34.89 38.99
C ALA A 14 5.73 -33.70 39.41
N SER A 15 5.71 -32.66 38.59
CA SER A 15 4.72 -31.59 38.65
C SER A 15 4.49 -31.01 37.26
N LEU A 16 3.21 -30.92 36.87
CA LEU A 16 2.78 -30.16 35.69
C LEU A 16 3.17 -28.68 35.86
N ALA A 17 3.55 -28.03 34.77
CA ALA A 17 3.51 -26.57 34.65
C ALA A 17 3.05 -26.20 33.23
N ALA A 18 2.14 -25.24 33.13
CA ALA A 18 1.53 -24.83 31.87
C ALA A 18 2.53 -24.13 30.95
N ALA A 19 2.35 -24.30 29.64
CA ALA A 19 2.93 -23.39 28.67
C ALA A 19 2.27 -22.01 28.84
N GLN A 20 3.05 -21.00 29.23
CA GLN A 20 2.64 -19.60 29.15
C GLN A 20 3.28 -18.99 27.90
N THR A 21 2.43 -18.67 26.93
CA THR A 21 2.78 -17.77 25.83
C THR A 21 2.96 -16.36 26.40
N THR A 22 4.17 -15.80 26.26
CA THR A 22 4.39 -14.37 26.52
C THR A 22 3.76 -13.56 25.38
N PRO A 23 2.85 -12.61 25.67
CA PRO A 23 2.43 -11.63 24.67
C PRO A 23 3.62 -10.75 24.28
N ALA A 24 3.63 -10.25 23.05
CA ALA A 24 4.60 -9.22 22.64
C ALA A 24 4.43 -7.99 23.55
N GLN A 25 5.48 -7.65 24.31
CA GLN A 25 5.48 -6.43 25.11
C GLN A 25 5.60 -5.22 24.19
N GLY A 26 4.82 -4.17 24.48
CA GLY A 26 4.73 -2.97 23.65
C GLY A 26 6.07 -2.28 23.41
N GLN A 27 6.17 -1.63 22.24
CA GLN A 27 7.28 -0.75 21.87
C GLN A 27 7.50 0.29 22.98
N PRO A 28 8.72 0.49 23.50
CA PRO A 28 8.98 1.55 24.48
C PRO A 28 8.88 2.93 23.83
N GLU A 29 8.16 3.86 24.49
CA GLU A 29 7.97 5.26 24.03
C GLU A 29 9.29 6.03 23.81
N SER A 30 10.42 5.49 24.30
CA SER A 30 11.76 6.09 24.21
C SER A 30 12.32 6.26 22.79
N LEU A 31 11.68 5.73 21.74
CA LEU A 31 12.05 6.00 20.35
C LEU A 31 11.61 7.39 19.87
N LEU A 32 10.75 8.08 20.63
CA LEU A 32 10.40 9.48 20.41
C LEU A 32 11.41 10.40 21.10
N ASN A 33 12.62 10.56 20.54
CA ASN A 33 13.54 11.59 21.04
C ASN A 33 12.83 12.97 21.01
N PRO A 34 12.71 13.67 22.15
CA PRO A 34 11.88 14.87 22.29
C PRO A 34 12.30 16.04 21.38
N ASP A 35 13.57 16.12 20.97
CA ASP A 35 14.02 17.14 20.01
C ASP A 35 13.29 17.03 18.66
N PHE A 36 12.91 15.81 18.24
CA PHE A 36 12.13 15.62 17.02
C PHE A 36 10.67 16.05 17.16
N ALA A 37 10.11 16.11 18.37
CA ALA A 37 8.72 16.56 18.54
C ALA A 37 8.53 18.03 18.15
N HIS A 38 9.55 18.87 18.36
CA HIS A 38 9.55 20.26 17.89
C HIS A 38 9.76 20.41 16.38
N VAL A 39 10.51 19.50 15.76
CA VAL A 39 10.63 19.43 14.28
C VAL A 39 9.27 19.06 13.67
N ARG A 40 8.56 18.07 14.22
CA ARG A 40 7.27 17.55 13.70
C ARG A 40 6.20 18.62 13.49
N SER A 41 6.04 19.56 14.43
CA SER A 41 4.99 20.60 14.37
C SER A 41 5.08 21.52 13.14
N LYS A 42 6.24 21.64 12.50
CA LYS A 42 6.47 22.62 11.40
C LYS A 42 6.52 21.99 10.01
N VAL A 43 6.60 20.65 9.92
CA VAL A 43 6.65 19.94 8.63
C VAL A 43 5.24 19.79 8.03
N ALA A 44 4.22 19.63 8.87
CA ALA A 44 2.82 19.41 8.48
C ALA A 44 2.11 20.62 7.83
N THR A 45 2.83 21.59 7.27
CA THR A 45 2.25 22.85 6.75
C THR A 45 2.84 23.33 5.42
N ALA A 46 3.61 22.49 4.72
CA ALA A 46 4.28 22.86 3.47
C ALA A 46 4.07 21.84 2.33
N LEU A 47 2.81 21.58 1.96
CA LEU A 47 2.43 20.90 0.70
C LEU A 47 2.72 21.76 -0.56
N THR A 48 3.81 22.53 -0.55
CA THR A 48 4.17 23.47 -1.61
C THR A 48 4.97 22.74 -2.70
N SER A 49 4.27 22.08 -3.62
CA SER A 49 4.90 21.53 -4.83
C SER A 49 5.55 22.63 -5.65
N THR A 50 6.87 22.60 -5.85
CA THR A 50 7.59 23.68 -6.58
C THR A 50 7.80 23.39 -8.06
N GLY A 51 7.19 22.34 -8.59
CA GLY A 51 7.30 21.93 -9.99
C GLY A 51 6.95 20.45 -10.21
N THR A 52 7.03 20.02 -11.46
CA THR A 52 6.83 18.62 -11.88
C THR A 52 8.17 17.94 -12.21
N CYS A 53 8.24 16.65 -11.92
CA CYS A 53 9.37 15.78 -12.28
C CYS A 53 8.99 14.75 -13.34
N LYS A 54 9.98 13.99 -13.80
CA LYS A 54 9.98 13.02 -14.91
C LYS A 54 8.79 12.06 -15.02
N PHE A 55 8.03 11.85 -13.94
CA PHE A 55 6.84 10.98 -13.89
C PHE A 55 5.55 11.71 -14.30
N ALA A 56 5.57 13.04 -14.41
CA ALA A 56 4.54 13.86 -15.02
C ALA A 56 4.93 14.31 -16.44
N PRO A 57 3.97 14.54 -17.36
CA PRO A 57 4.25 14.98 -18.73
C PRO A 57 5.09 16.26 -18.78
N GLY A 58 6.24 16.19 -19.45
CA GLY A 58 7.18 17.31 -19.61
C GLY A 58 8.03 17.65 -18.37
N GLY A 59 7.91 16.88 -17.28
CA GLY A 59 8.70 17.10 -16.05
C GLY A 59 10.17 16.68 -16.19
N GLY A 60 11.04 17.36 -15.44
CA GLY A 60 12.49 17.15 -15.44
C GLY A 60 13.00 16.36 -14.22
N SER A 61 14.26 16.57 -13.85
CA SER A 61 14.72 16.29 -12.48
C SER A 61 14.24 17.40 -11.54
N CYS A 62 13.89 17.03 -10.31
CA CYS A 62 13.51 18.01 -9.29
C CYS A 62 14.64 19.01 -8.96
N PRO A 63 14.31 20.24 -8.54
CA PRO A 63 15.29 21.23 -8.13
C PRO A 63 15.80 20.98 -6.70
N GLN A 64 16.98 21.50 -6.36
CA GLN A 64 17.64 21.27 -5.07
C GLN A 64 16.80 21.67 -3.83
N ASN A 65 15.92 22.67 -3.97
CA ASN A 65 15.05 23.16 -2.89
C ASN A 65 13.75 22.35 -2.70
N ALA A 66 13.44 21.43 -3.62
CA ALA A 66 12.34 20.47 -3.52
C ALA A 66 12.81 19.13 -4.12
N PRO A 67 13.83 18.48 -3.53
CA PRO A 67 14.69 17.54 -4.24
C PRO A 67 14.04 16.17 -4.50
N CYS A 68 12.93 15.86 -3.83
CA CYS A 68 12.28 14.55 -3.88
C CYS A 68 11.13 14.57 -4.90
N CYS A 69 11.18 13.65 -5.85
CA CYS A 69 10.12 13.43 -6.84
C CYS A 69 9.15 12.37 -6.30
N SER A 70 7.88 12.72 -6.11
CA SER A 70 6.85 11.74 -5.77
C SER A 70 6.49 10.88 -6.98
N GLY A 71 5.96 9.67 -6.74
CA GLY A 71 5.40 8.81 -7.81
C GLY A 71 4.30 9.48 -8.64
N ALA A 72 3.65 10.53 -8.11
CA ALA A 72 2.69 11.35 -8.85
C ALA A 72 3.34 12.36 -9.82
N GLY A 73 4.66 12.47 -9.86
CA GLY A 73 5.38 13.36 -10.77
C GLY A 73 5.50 14.81 -10.29
N TYR A 74 5.45 15.03 -8.97
CA TYR A 74 5.60 16.36 -8.36
C TYR A 74 6.83 16.44 -7.45
N CYS A 75 7.45 17.62 -7.39
CA CYS A 75 8.63 17.88 -6.57
C CYS A 75 8.27 18.47 -5.21
N GLY A 76 8.83 17.88 -4.14
CA GLY A 76 8.67 18.34 -2.75
C GLY A 76 9.93 18.09 -1.92
N SER A 77 9.87 18.48 -0.64
CA SER A 77 10.99 18.35 0.32
C SER A 77 10.56 17.78 1.68
N ASP A 78 9.27 17.55 1.87
CA ASP A 78 8.69 17.00 3.08
C ASP A 78 8.60 15.45 3.02
N PRO A 79 8.25 14.76 4.12
CA PRO A 79 8.21 13.32 4.19
C PRO A 79 7.26 12.66 3.19
N ALA A 80 6.13 13.28 2.83
CA ALA A 80 5.19 12.70 1.88
C ALA A 80 5.71 12.70 0.43
N PHE A 81 6.84 13.38 0.17
CA PHE A 81 7.58 13.31 -1.10
C PHE A 81 8.90 12.54 -0.98
N CYS A 82 9.56 12.58 0.19
CA CYS A 82 10.90 12.02 0.37
C CYS A 82 10.94 10.64 1.02
N ALA A 83 10.02 10.34 1.95
CA ALA A 83 9.86 9.05 2.62
C ALA A 83 8.83 8.16 1.91
N ASP A 84 7.80 8.79 1.34
CA ASP A 84 6.69 8.10 0.70
C ASP A 84 6.82 8.12 -0.82
N ASN A 85 6.80 6.94 -1.45
CA ASN A 85 6.81 6.76 -2.91
C ASN A 85 7.81 7.68 -3.67
N CYS A 86 9.01 7.86 -3.12
CA CYS A 86 10.02 8.74 -3.70
C CYS A 86 10.77 8.08 -4.86
N GLN A 87 10.76 8.74 -6.01
CA GLN A 87 11.34 8.28 -7.26
C GLN A 87 12.73 8.90 -7.48
N ALA A 88 13.78 8.16 -7.12
CA ALA A 88 15.17 8.65 -7.20
C ALA A 88 15.59 9.08 -8.62
N THR A 89 14.99 8.49 -9.67
CA THR A 89 15.31 8.80 -11.08
C THR A 89 14.66 10.08 -11.62
N GLY A 90 13.67 10.63 -10.92
CA GLY A 90 13.09 11.96 -11.19
C GLY A 90 13.50 13.02 -10.16
N SER A 91 14.21 12.62 -9.11
CA SER A 91 14.68 13.49 -8.03
C SER A 91 15.90 14.33 -8.44
N PHE A 92 16.30 15.28 -7.60
CA PHE A 92 17.46 16.17 -7.84
C PHE A 92 18.79 15.39 -7.92
N ALA A 93 18.96 14.44 -7.01
CA ALA A 93 20.09 13.52 -6.92
C ALA A 93 19.61 12.13 -6.50
N ALA A 94 20.37 11.08 -6.83
CA ALA A 94 20.01 9.69 -6.54
C ALA A 94 19.79 9.38 -5.04
N ASP A 95 20.35 10.21 -4.16
CA ASP A 95 20.30 10.10 -2.70
C ASP A 95 19.38 11.16 -2.04
N SER A 96 18.48 11.76 -2.82
CA SER A 96 17.44 12.71 -2.34
C SER A 96 16.33 11.97 -1.59
N CYS A 97 15.92 10.82 -2.11
CA CYS A 97 14.95 9.96 -1.46
C CYS A 97 15.53 9.39 -0.15
N TRP A 98 14.68 9.28 0.85
CA TRP A 98 15.03 8.65 2.12
C TRP A 98 15.10 7.12 1.91
N PRO A 99 15.92 6.39 2.70
CA PRO A 99 15.99 4.94 2.60
C PRO A 99 14.62 4.32 2.90
N LEU A 100 14.25 3.24 2.21
CA LEU A 100 13.00 2.53 2.52
C LEU A 100 13.07 1.99 3.95
N PRO A 101 12.10 2.30 4.84
CA PRO A 101 12.05 1.70 6.17
C PRO A 101 11.69 0.23 6.01
N MET A 102 12.59 -0.68 6.39
CA MET A 102 12.37 -2.10 6.14
C MET A 102 11.47 -2.73 7.20
N ALA A 103 10.84 -3.85 6.87
CA ALA A 103 9.91 -4.52 7.76
C ALA A 103 10.61 -5.07 9.01
N VAL A 104 9.88 -5.01 10.12
CA VAL A 104 10.18 -5.70 11.38
C VAL A 104 9.13 -6.79 11.58
N ASN A 105 9.33 -7.67 12.57
CA ASN A 105 8.25 -8.58 12.96
C ASN A 105 7.07 -7.75 13.52
N LEU A 106 5.89 -7.94 12.93
CA LEU A 106 4.64 -7.30 13.36
C LEU A 106 3.59 -8.38 13.60
N ASP A 107 2.82 -8.23 14.67
CA ASP A 107 1.59 -8.96 14.97
C ASP A 107 0.60 -7.91 15.47
N ASP A 108 -0.12 -7.30 14.53
CA ASP A 108 -1.02 -6.19 14.80
C ASP A 108 -2.45 -6.67 14.88
N GLN A 109 -3.06 -6.39 16.02
CA GLN A 109 -4.43 -6.71 16.40
C GLN A 109 -5.27 -5.42 16.50
N PHE A 110 -4.78 -4.31 15.92
CA PHE A 110 -5.37 -2.97 15.82
C PHE A 110 -5.79 -2.28 17.14
N LYS A 111 -5.23 -2.73 18.27
CA LYS A 111 -5.56 -2.20 19.62
C LYS A 111 -5.12 -0.76 19.85
N ASP A 112 -4.09 -0.30 19.14
CA ASP A 112 -3.65 1.09 19.17
C ASP A 112 -4.07 1.79 17.88
N LYS A 113 -5.22 2.48 17.95
CA LYS A 113 -5.81 3.21 16.82
C LYS A 113 -4.89 4.31 16.27
N LEU A 114 -3.94 4.80 17.07
CA LEU A 114 -2.99 5.84 16.65
C LEU A 114 -1.88 5.30 15.72
N ARG A 115 -1.77 3.97 15.57
CA ARG A 115 -0.85 3.32 14.62
C ARG A 115 -1.31 3.41 13.16
N MET A 116 -2.54 3.86 12.90
CA MET A 116 -3.03 4.17 11.56
C MET A 116 -3.24 5.68 11.40
N VAL A 117 -2.66 6.27 10.36
CA VAL A 117 -2.76 7.71 10.07
C VAL A 117 -3.11 7.97 8.61
N GLN A 118 -3.73 9.12 8.31
CA GLN A 118 -3.86 9.59 6.93
C GLN A 118 -2.49 10.03 6.41
N ILE A 119 -2.20 9.87 5.10
CA ILE A 119 -0.89 10.26 4.52
C ILE A 119 -0.47 11.70 4.86
N LYS A 120 -1.44 12.63 4.95
CA LYS A 120 -1.21 14.04 5.32
C LYS A 120 -0.67 14.24 6.74
N ASP A 121 -0.89 13.28 7.63
CA ASP A 121 -0.44 13.28 9.02
C ASP A 121 0.78 12.34 9.22
N PHE A 122 1.14 11.55 8.20
CA PHE A 122 2.31 10.69 8.24
C PHE A 122 3.60 11.51 8.15
N ASN A 123 4.34 11.53 9.25
CA ASN A 123 5.58 12.29 9.39
C ASN A 123 6.81 11.60 8.76
N GLY A 124 6.61 10.52 7.99
CA GLY A 124 7.64 9.66 7.41
C GLY A 124 8.12 8.52 8.32
N PHE A 125 8.07 8.67 9.65
CA PHE A 125 8.69 7.71 10.57
C PHE A 125 7.79 6.48 10.80
N PRO A 126 8.25 5.25 10.46
CA PRO A 126 7.47 4.02 10.66
C PRO A 126 7.27 3.66 12.15
N THR A 127 8.07 4.24 13.05
CA THR A 127 7.88 4.13 14.50
C THR A 127 6.70 4.95 14.99
N SER A 128 6.10 5.82 14.17
CA SER A 128 4.93 6.63 14.56
C SER A 128 3.59 6.10 14.04
N ALA A 129 3.60 5.36 12.92
CA ALA A 129 2.43 4.64 12.40
C ALA A 129 2.89 3.34 11.71
N ASP A 130 2.18 2.24 11.93
CA ASP A 130 2.37 1.00 11.14
C ASP A 130 1.60 1.07 9.82
N TRP A 131 0.48 1.81 9.80
CA TRP A 131 -0.45 1.87 8.67
C TRP A 131 -0.68 3.31 8.22
N VAL A 132 -0.75 3.52 6.91
CA VAL A 132 -0.96 4.82 6.29
C VAL A 132 -2.07 4.71 5.25
N VAL A 133 -3.07 5.59 5.36
CA VAL A 133 -4.16 5.71 4.38
C VAL A 133 -3.71 6.60 3.23
N ASP A 134 -3.54 6.03 2.03
CA ASP A 134 -2.97 6.72 0.85
C ASP A 134 -3.75 7.97 0.45
N ARG A 135 -5.08 7.85 0.43
CA ARG A 135 -5.99 8.95 0.13
C ARG A 135 -7.36 8.54 0.64
N SER A 136 -8.07 9.46 1.28
CA SER A 136 -9.53 9.46 1.28
C SER A 136 -9.94 10.46 0.21
N PRO A 137 -10.37 10.03 -1.00
CA PRO A 137 -10.98 10.94 -1.95
C PRO A 137 -12.29 11.48 -1.33
N GLY A 138 -12.57 12.76 -1.46
CA GLY A 138 -13.78 13.36 -0.87
C GLY A 138 -13.64 13.81 0.59
N THR A 139 -14.78 13.97 1.27
CA THR A 139 -14.90 14.60 2.60
C THR A 139 -15.08 13.63 3.77
N ARG A 140 -15.24 12.34 3.47
CA ARG A 140 -15.48 11.27 4.45
C ARG A 140 -14.22 10.47 4.76
N GLU A 141 -14.23 9.82 5.91
CA GLU A 141 -13.19 8.86 6.28
C GLU A 141 -13.53 7.48 5.70
N HIS A 142 -12.73 7.03 4.73
CA HIS A 142 -12.94 5.76 4.03
C HIS A 142 -12.13 4.58 4.62
N ALA A 143 -11.33 4.81 5.66
CA ALA A 143 -10.65 3.76 6.42
C ALA A 143 -10.58 4.13 7.91
N VAL A 144 -10.94 3.21 8.80
CA VAL A 144 -11.02 3.45 10.25
C VAL A 144 -10.61 2.20 11.05
N ILE A 145 -10.09 2.38 12.28
CA ILE A 145 -10.00 1.31 13.26
C ILE A 145 -11.20 1.37 14.22
N THR A 146 -12.05 0.36 14.18
CA THR A 146 -13.32 0.27 14.92
C THR A 146 -13.11 -0.02 16.41
N ASP A 147 -14.17 0.09 17.22
CA ASP A 147 -14.11 -0.12 18.69
C ASP A 147 -13.99 -1.60 19.11
N ASP A 148 -14.14 -2.53 18.16
CA ASP A 148 -13.85 -3.96 18.28
C ASP A 148 -12.46 -4.33 17.72
N ASP A 149 -11.56 -3.35 17.60
CA ASP A 149 -10.18 -3.48 17.14
C ASP A 149 -10.09 -4.12 15.73
N LYS A 150 -10.82 -3.59 14.75
CA LYS A 150 -10.74 -4.01 13.32
C LYS A 150 -10.35 -2.84 12.44
N MET A 151 -9.43 -3.04 11.51
CA MET A 151 -9.21 -2.09 10.42
C MET A 151 -10.29 -2.34 9.36
N VAL A 152 -11.11 -1.32 9.07
CA VAL A 152 -12.22 -1.39 8.12
C VAL A 152 -12.05 -0.35 7.03
N LEU A 153 -12.00 -0.81 5.77
CA LEU A 153 -11.99 0.01 4.56
C LEU A 153 -13.41 0.06 3.98
N LYS A 154 -13.81 1.23 3.48
CA LYS A 154 -15.20 1.56 3.14
C LYS A 154 -15.35 2.05 1.71
N LEU A 155 -16.25 1.42 0.95
CA LEU A 155 -16.67 1.86 -0.38
C LEU A 155 -18.13 2.32 -0.35
N ASN A 156 -18.38 3.57 -0.73
CA ASN A 156 -19.73 4.12 -0.88
C ASN A 156 -19.77 5.11 -2.06
N ARG A 157 -20.97 5.41 -2.58
CA ARG A 157 -21.19 6.39 -3.66
C ARG A 157 -21.94 7.66 -3.20
N VAL A 158 -21.89 7.98 -1.90
CA VAL A 158 -22.44 9.26 -1.42
C VAL A 158 -21.59 10.41 -1.95
N GLU A 159 -20.29 10.19 -2.01
CA GLU A 159 -19.36 10.94 -2.84
C GLU A 159 -18.92 10.03 -4.00
N LYS A 160 -18.73 10.60 -5.19
CA LYS A 160 -18.40 9.85 -6.41
C LYS A 160 -17.09 10.33 -7.00
N HIS A 161 -16.34 9.43 -7.60
CA HIS A 161 -15.16 9.79 -8.39
C HIS A 161 -15.60 10.69 -9.56
N PRO A 162 -15.06 11.91 -9.74
CA PRO A 162 -15.60 12.85 -10.72
C PRO A 162 -15.49 12.36 -12.18
N GLU A 163 -14.43 11.62 -12.52
CA GLU A 163 -14.17 11.12 -13.88
C GLU A 163 -14.84 9.77 -14.20
N THR A 164 -14.98 8.84 -13.23
CA THR A 164 -15.65 7.55 -13.49
C THR A 164 -17.12 7.53 -13.08
N GLY A 165 -17.54 8.39 -12.16
CA GLY A 165 -18.87 8.36 -11.55
C GLY A 165 -19.11 7.17 -10.61
N GLY A 166 -18.09 6.35 -10.34
CA GLY A 166 -18.13 5.25 -9.38
C GLY A 166 -18.09 5.71 -7.93
N GLY A 167 -18.28 4.75 -7.02
CA GLY A 167 -18.11 4.96 -5.59
C GLY A 167 -16.64 5.18 -5.22
N ILE A 168 -16.44 5.82 -4.08
CA ILE A 168 -15.12 6.10 -3.52
C ILE A 168 -14.80 5.05 -2.46
N GLY A 169 -13.65 4.41 -2.65
CA GLY A 169 -13.07 3.41 -1.75
C GLY A 169 -11.85 3.94 -0.98
N ALA A 170 -11.04 3.03 -0.44
CA ALA A 170 -9.80 3.34 0.26
C ALA A 170 -8.68 2.34 -0.05
N THR A 171 -7.46 2.81 0.16
CA THR A 171 -6.25 1.99 0.24
C THR A 171 -5.54 2.32 1.56
N VAL A 172 -5.13 1.29 2.29
CA VAL A 172 -4.28 1.41 3.49
C VAL A 172 -3.06 0.53 3.29
N HIS A 173 -1.87 1.11 3.45
CA HIS A 173 -0.60 0.40 3.27
C HIS A 173 0.29 0.43 4.52
N SER A 174 1.21 -0.53 4.62
CA SER A 174 2.21 -0.57 5.69
C SER A 174 3.25 0.53 5.50
N SER A 175 3.55 1.28 6.56
CA SER A 175 4.60 2.32 6.53
C SER A 175 5.98 1.74 6.18
N ARG A 176 6.21 0.48 6.58
CA ARG A 176 7.41 -0.32 6.31
C ARG A 176 7.28 -1.17 5.04
N TRP A 177 8.42 -1.48 4.44
CA TRP A 177 8.60 -2.25 3.22
C TRP A 177 9.22 -3.62 3.53
N MET A 178 8.68 -4.70 2.98
CA MET A 178 9.26 -6.03 3.11
C MET A 178 9.92 -6.47 1.81
N LYS A 179 11.08 -7.12 1.90
CA LYS A 179 11.66 -7.93 0.81
C LYS A 179 11.85 -9.35 1.30
N TYR A 180 11.01 -10.25 0.79
CA TYR A 180 10.84 -11.64 1.22
C TYR A 180 10.42 -11.82 2.68
N GLY A 181 9.70 -12.91 2.95
CA GLY A 181 9.11 -13.24 4.25
C GLY A 181 7.72 -13.83 4.10
N THR A 182 6.98 -13.82 5.20
CA THR A 182 5.58 -14.25 5.27
C THR A 182 4.71 -13.06 5.69
N ILE A 183 3.58 -12.89 5.01
CA ILE A 183 2.48 -12.02 5.44
C ILE A 183 1.26 -12.91 5.61
N GLU A 184 0.57 -12.76 6.73
CA GLU A 184 -0.65 -13.48 7.04
C GLU A 184 -1.65 -12.46 7.60
N ALA A 185 -2.86 -12.44 7.07
CA ALA A 185 -3.90 -11.52 7.49
C ALA A 185 -5.24 -12.24 7.53
N ARG A 186 -6.09 -11.86 8.49
CA ARG A 186 -7.45 -12.40 8.59
C ARG A 186 -8.46 -11.35 8.12
N LEU A 187 -9.14 -11.63 7.02
CA LEU A 187 -10.02 -10.69 6.33
C LEU A 187 -11.43 -11.27 6.13
N LYS A 188 -12.43 -10.40 6.15
CA LYS A 188 -13.76 -10.64 5.58
C LYS A 188 -13.95 -9.69 4.41
N THR A 189 -14.23 -10.24 3.22
CA THR A 189 -14.32 -9.45 1.98
C THR A 189 -15.59 -8.61 1.95
N ALA A 190 -15.58 -7.56 1.13
CA ALA A 190 -16.50 -6.44 1.33
C ALA A 190 -17.97 -6.72 0.98
N SER A 191 -18.24 -7.61 0.02
CA SER A 191 -19.60 -7.88 -0.46
C SER A 191 -19.68 -9.06 -1.43
N SER A 192 -20.84 -9.69 -1.51
CA SER A 192 -21.29 -10.55 -2.63
C SER A 192 -21.97 -9.73 -3.76
N MET A 193 -21.50 -8.50 -4.03
CA MET A 193 -22.07 -7.62 -5.05
C MET A 193 -21.08 -7.37 -6.21
N PRO A 194 -21.49 -7.54 -7.48
CA PRO A 194 -20.65 -7.23 -8.64
C PRO A 194 -20.11 -5.80 -8.62
N GLY A 195 -18.92 -5.63 -9.20
CA GLY A 195 -18.22 -4.36 -9.32
C GLY A 195 -17.42 -3.95 -8.08
N THR A 196 -17.72 -4.52 -6.90
CA THR A 196 -16.89 -4.34 -5.69
C THR A 196 -15.65 -5.25 -5.73
N VAL A 197 -14.49 -4.73 -5.33
CA VAL A 197 -13.23 -5.49 -5.30
C VAL A 197 -12.55 -5.32 -3.95
N SER A 198 -12.25 -6.44 -3.28
CA SER A 198 -11.42 -6.49 -2.08
C SER A 198 -10.04 -7.02 -2.42
N SER A 199 -8.99 -6.24 -2.15
CA SER A 199 -7.61 -6.58 -2.50
C SER A 199 -6.73 -6.66 -1.25
N PHE A 200 -5.91 -7.70 -1.14
CA PHE A 200 -4.80 -7.81 -0.19
C PHE A 200 -3.54 -8.06 -1.02
N ILE A 201 -2.66 -7.07 -1.07
CA ILE A 201 -1.53 -7.04 -2.00
C ILE A 201 -0.21 -6.76 -1.28
N MET A 202 0.88 -7.21 -1.89
CA MET A 202 2.18 -6.58 -1.80
C MET A 202 2.38 -5.72 -3.04
N ILE A 203 2.79 -4.45 -2.88
CA ILE A 203 3.04 -3.58 -4.03
C ILE A 203 4.23 -2.64 -3.82
N SER A 204 4.97 -2.37 -4.90
CA SER A 204 6.03 -1.38 -4.94
C SER A 204 5.73 -0.33 -6.01
N PRO A 205 5.23 0.86 -5.63
CA PRO A 205 5.04 1.95 -6.59
C PRO A 205 6.38 2.52 -7.13
N ILE A 206 7.53 2.11 -6.58
CA ILE A 206 8.86 2.47 -7.08
C ILE A 206 9.28 1.57 -8.24
N SER A 207 9.09 0.26 -8.12
CA SER A 207 9.54 -0.69 -9.13
C SER A 207 8.45 -1.12 -10.10
N GLY A 208 7.19 -1.16 -9.68
CA GLY A 208 6.08 -1.81 -10.38
C GLY A 208 6.00 -3.32 -10.14
N ASP A 209 6.67 -3.83 -9.09
CA ASP A 209 6.48 -5.20 -8.62
C ASP A 209 5.22 -5.29 -7.74
N GLU A 210 4.43 -6.35 -7.92
CA GLU A 210 3.19 -6.60 -7.19
C GLU A 210 2.94 -8.11 -7.01
N ILE A 211 2.30 -8.50 -5.90
CA ILE A 211 1.79 -9.86 -5.63
C ILE A 211 0.45 -9.72 -4.92
N ASP A 212 -0.60 -10.36 -5.39
CA ASP A 212 -1.95 -10.09 -4.91
C ASP A 212 -2.77 -11.34 -4.51
N PHE A 213 -3.75 -11.06 -3.65
CA PHE A 213 -5.04 -11.73 -3.56
C PHE A 213 -6.12 -10.69 -3.89
N GLU A 214 -7.01 -11.00 -4.83
CA GLU A 214 -8.19 -10.19 -5.12
C GLU A 214 -9.47 -11.03 -5.05
N VAL A 215 -10.52 -10.45 -4.47
CA VAL A 215 -11.87 -11.05 -4.47
C VAL A 215 -12.85 -10.02 -5.04
N VAL A 216 -13.46 -10.38 -6.16
CA VAL A 216 -14.49 -9.59 -6.81
C VAL A 216 -15.84 -10.04 -6.28
N GLY A 217 -16.66 -9.11 -5.78
CA GLY A 217 -17.96 -9.44 -5.17
C GLY A 217 -18.98 -10.08 -6.12
N LYS A 218 -18.71 -10.16 -7.44
CA LYS A 218 -19.50 -10.97 -8.38
C LYS A 218 -19.47 -12.47 -8.06
N ASP A 219 -18.37 -12.95 -7.47
CA ASP A 219 -18.19 -14.34 -7.00
C ASP A 219 -17.23 -14.33 -5.79
N PRO A 220 -17.76 -14.13 -4.57
CA PRO A 220 -16.94 -14.09 -3.35
C PRO A 220 -16.38 -15.47 -2.96
N SER A 221 -16.62 -16.53 -3.75
CA SER A 221 -15.99 -17.84 -3.60
C SER A 221 -14.76 -18.05 -4.47
N ASP A 222 -14.49 -17.12 -5.38
CA ASP A 222 -13.36 -17.14 -6.29
C ASP A 222 -12.30 -16.11 -5.83
N VAL A 223 -11.22 -16.63 -5.23
CA VAL A 223 -10.07 -15.83 -4.84
C VAL A 223 -9.09 -15.81 -6.01
N GLN A 224 -8.97 -14.68 -6.68
CA GLN A 224 -7.93 -14.50 -7.68
C GLN A 224 -6.59 -14.27 -7.00
N THR A 225 -5.55 -14.86 -7.56
CA THR A 225 -4.15 -14.62 -7.19
C THR A 225 -3.38 -14.25 -8.43
N ASN A 226 -2.51 -13.26 -8.36
CA ASN A 226 -1.72 -12.81 -9.48
C ASN A 226 -0.40 -12.20 -8.98
N PHE A 227 0.46 -11.83 -9.92
CA PHE A 227 1.68 -11.07 -9.65
C PHE A 227 2.10 -10.31 -10.90
N TYR A 228 2.72 -9.15 -10.70
CA TYR A 228 3.25 -8.32 -11.76
C TYR A 228 4.71 -7.98 -11.49
N TYR A 229 5.50 -7.89 -12.56
CA TYR A 229 6.91 -7.52 -12.48
C TYR A 229 7.15 -6.26 -13.31
N ARG A 230 7.64 -5.22 -12.63
CA ARG A 230 8.01 -3.92 -13.21
C ARG A 230 6.95 -3.23 -14.06
N VAL A 231 5.67 -3.38 -13.70
CA VAL A 231 4.55 -2.66 -14.31
C VAL A 231 4.52 -1.22 -13.78
N GLN A 232 5.08 -0.31 -14.57
CA GLN A 232 5.05 1.13 -14.33
C GLN A 232 3.80 1.77 -14.96
N PRO A 233 3.31 2.93 -14.47
CA PRO A 233 2.10 3.59 -15.00
C PRO A 233 2.15 3.93 -16.50
N ASN A 234 3.35 4.02 -17.10
CA ASN A 234 3.56 4.26 -18.53
C ASN A 234 3.92 3.00 -19.34
N ASN A 235 3.95 1.82 -18.71
CA ASN A 235 4.21 0.57 -19.40
C ASN A 235 2.96 0.12 -20.18
N THR A 236 3.12 -0.04 -21.50
CA THR A 236 2.06 -0.51 -22.40
C THR A 236 2.02 -2.04 -22.56
N GLN A 237 2.99 -2.75 -21.98
CA GLN A 237 3.10 -4.21 -22.00
C GLN A 237 3.00 -4.74 -20.57
N VAL A 238 1.76 -5.02 -20.15
CA VAL A 238 1.41 -5.71 -18.91
C VAL A 238 1.17 -7.17 -19.22
N ASP A 239 1.83 -8.09 -18.51
CA ASP A 239 1.55 -9.52 -18.62
C ASP A 239 0.35 -9.87 -17.74
N TYR A 240 -0.74 -10.31 -18.36
CA TYR A 240 -1.97 -10.73 -17.68
C TYR A 240 -2.07 -12.26 -17.52
N THR A 241 -1.04 -13.02 -17.90
CA THR A 241 -1.07 -14.49 -17.90
C THR A 241 -0.75 -15.14 -16.55
N HIS A 242 -0.32 -14.35 -15.56
CA HIS A 242 0.04 -14.82 -14.22
C HIS A 242 -1.17 -14.97 -13.27
N GLY A 243 -2.35 -14.51 -13.68
CA GLY A 243 -3.59 -14.62 -12.89
C GLY A 243 -4.11 -16.05 -12.80
N VAL A 244 -4.42 -16.52 -11.58
CA VAL A 244 -5.00 -17.83 -11.30
C VAL A 244 -6.16 -17.68 -10.33
N HIS A 245 -7.31 -18.21 -10.74
CA HIS A 245 -8.56 -18.28 -9.99
C HIS A 245 -8.55 -19.48 -9.03
N ILE A 246 -8.87 -19.25 -7.75
CA ILE A 246 -8.85 -20.25 -6.69
C ILE A 246 -10.23 -20.29 -6.03
N ASN A 247 -11.03 -21.30 -6.37
CA ASN A 247 -12.31 -21.50 -5.70
C ASN A 247 -12.10 -22.04 -4.27
N VAL A 248 -12.57 -21.28 -3.27
CA VAL A 248 -12.47 -21.62 -1.84
C VAL A 248 -13.71 -22.34 -1.29
N ASN A 249 -14.72 -22.59 -2.12
CA ASN A 249 -15.97 -23.31 -1.83
C ASN A 249 -16.85 -22.69 -0.72
N LEU A 250 -16.68 -21.40 -0.45
CA LEU A 250 -17.46 -20.63 0.53
C LEU A 250 -17.55 -19.15 0.10
N ASP A 251 -18.48 -18.39 0.67
CA ASP A 251 -18.59 -16.94 0.44
C ASP A 251 -17.73 -16.19 1.46
N THR A 252 -16.61 -15.61 1.00
CA THR A 252 -15.64 -14.90 1.83
C THR A 252 -16.13 -13.57 2.41
N SER A 253 -17.34 -13.11 2.04
CA SER A 253 -17.96 -11.90 2.58
C SER A 253 -18.83 -12.17 3.81
N LEU A 254 -19.11 -13.44 4.13
CA LEU A 254 -19.96 -13.83 5.26
C LEU A 254 -19.21 -13.97 6.58
N ASP A 255 -17.94 -14.42 6.56
CA ASP A 255 -17.09 -14.58 7.75
C ASP A 255 -15.62 -14.23 7.43
N TYR A 256 -14.77 -14.22 8.44
CA TYR A 256 -13.36 -13.85 8.37
C TYR A 256 -12.46 -15.09 8.13
N HIS A 257 -11.73 -15.05 7.03
CA HIS A 257 -10.81 -16.10 6.55
C HIS A 257 -9.36 -15.63 6.60
N THR A 258 -8.42 -16.57 6.71
CA THR A 258 -6.98 -16.28 6.81
C THR A 258 -6.31 -16.43 5.45
N TYR A 259 -5.74 -15.34 4.96
CA TYR A 259 -5.00 -15.27 3.70
C TYR A 259 -3.52 -15.13 4.02
N ARG A 260 -2.66 -15.96 3.42
CA ARG A 260 -1.22 -15.92 3.67
C ARG A 260 -0.41 -16.01 2.39
N LEU A 261 0.56 -15.12 2.26
CA LEU A 261 1.59 -15.16 1.24
C LEU A 261 2.94 -15.47 1.90
N ASP A 262 3.58 -16.57 1.48
CA ASP A 262 5.02 -16.74 1.65
C ASP A 262 5.71 -16.33 0.36
N TRP A 263 6.67 -15.41 0.43
CA TRP A 263 7.43 -14.92 -0.71
C TRP A 263 8.93 -14.97 -0.40
N THR A 264 9.69 -15.67 -1.25
CA THR A 264 11.11 -15.95 -1.05
C THR A 264 11.89 -15.63 -2.33
N PRO A 265 13.23 -15.70 -2.35
CA PRO A 265 13.98 -15.60 -3.60
C PRO A 265 13.71 -16.71 -4.63
N THR A 266 12.98 -17.77 -4.26
CA THR A 266 12.83 -19.00 -5.05
C THR A 266 11.39 -19.40 -5.35
N GLU A 267 10.42 -18.98 -4.53
CA GLU A 267 9.01 -19.38 -4.66
C GLU A 267 8.07 -18.39 -3.96
N MET A 268 6.89 -18.18 -4.57
CA MET A 268 5.70 -17.61 -3.94
C MET A 268 4.70 -18.72 -3.60
N LYS A 269 4.06 -18.65 -2.43
CA LYS A 269 3.00 -19.56 -2.00
C LYS A 269 1.82 -18.80 -1.41
N TRP A 270 0.65 -19.04 -1.98
CA TRP A 270 -0.62 -18.48 -1.50
C TRP A 270 -1.38 -19.57 -0.75
N TRP A 271 -1.74 -19.28 0.49
CA TRP A 271 -2.53 -20.13 1.37
C TRP A 271 -3.84 -19.45 1.74
N PHE A 272 -4.88 -20.26 1.96
CA PHE A 272 -6.18 -19.83 2.42
C PHE A 272 -6.65 -20.79 3.53
N ASP A 273 -7.00 -20.25 4.71
CA ASP A 273 -7.36 -20.99 5.93
C ASP A 273 -6.37 -22.12 6.29
N GLY A 274 -5.08 -21.87 6.08
CA GLY A 274 -3.99 -22.82 6.36
C GLY A 274 -3.78 -23.89 5.28
N GLU A 275 -4.59 -23.93 4.23
CA GLU A 275 -4.38 -24.81 3.07
C GLU A 275 -3.56 -24.11 1.97
N LEU A 276 -2.52 -24.78 1.46
CA LEU A 276 -1.76 -24.30 0.31
C LEU A 276 -2.61 -24.39 -0.96
N LYS A 277 -2.91 -23.25 -1.58
CA LYS A 277 -3.75 -23.21 -2.79
C LYS A 277 -2.94 -23.03 -4.08
N ARG A 278 -1.84 -22.27 -4.03
CA ARG A 278 -0.96 -22.02 -5.19
C ARG A 278 0.51 -21.97 -4.78
N THR A 279 1.38 -22.53 -5.63
CA THR A 279 2.83 -22.26 -5.62
C THR A 279 3.24 -21.70 -6.98
N THR A 280 4.23 -20.82 -7.02
CA THR A 280 4.87 -20.39 -8.27
C THR A 280 6.37 -20.27 -8.03
N LEU A 281 7.19 -21.00 -8.79
CA LEU A 281 8.64 -20.99 -8.64
C LEU A 281 9.26 -19.82 -9.43
N ALA A 282 10.30 -19.20 -8.87
CA ALA A 282 11.07 -18.16 -9.57
C ALA A 282 11.78 -18.71 -10.83
N SER A 283 12.04 -20.02 -10.87
CA SER A 283 12.56 -20.73 -12.05
C SER A 283 11.52 -20.96 -13.16
N GLU A 284 10.25 -20.74 -12.89
CA GLU A 284 9.14 -20.83 -13.85
C GLU A 284 8.74 -19.43 -14.35
N ALA A 285 8.82 -18.42 -13.49
CA ALA A 285 8.60 -16.99 -13.80
C ALA A 285 9.90 -16.24 -14.16
N VAL A 286 10.76 -16.83 -15.00
CA VAL A 286 12.08 -16.27 -15.33
C VAL A 286 11.93 -14.93 -16.06
N GLY A 287 12.36 -13.85 -15.41
CA GLY A 287 12.24 -12.49 -15.95
C GLY A 287 10.90 -11.80 -15.66
N SER A 288 10.00 -12.45 -14.92
CA SER A 288 8.73 -11.87 -14.43
C SER A 288 8.45 -12.11 -12.94
N TYR A 289 9.44 -12.59 -12.17
CA TYR A 289 9.29 -12.84 -10.73
C TYR A 289 9.56 -11.57 -9.89
N PRO A 290 8.61 -11.12 -9.04
CA PRO A 290 8.80 -9.96 -8.15
C PRO A 290 9.99 -10.12 -7.19
N ASP A 291 10.92 -9.17 -7.20
CA ASP A 291 12.20 -9.28 -6.48
C ASP A 291 12.64 -7.97 -5.79
N THR A 292 11.82 -6.91 -5.77
CA THR A 292 12.11 -5.67 -5.02
C THR A 292 11.28 -5.52 -3.75
N PRO A 293 11.72 -4.73 -2.76
CA PRO A 293 10.92 -4.45 -1.57
C PRO A 293 9.55 -3.89 -1.96
N MET A 294 8.50 -4.38 -1.29
CA MET A 294 7.11 -4.00 -1.48
C MET A 294 6.48 -3.65 -0.13
N ARG A 295 5.48 -2.76 -0.12
CA ARG A 295 4.60 -2.56 1.03
C ARG A 295 3.49 -3.59 1.02
N ILE A 296 2.95 -3.91 2.19
CA ILE A 296 1.68 -4.62 2.32
C ILE A 296 0.59 -3.55 2.14
N ALA A 297 -0.44 -3.82 1.35
CA ALA A 297 -1.60 -2.94 1.24
C ALA A 297 -2.92 -3.71 1.19
N PHE A 298 -3.96 -3.06 1.70
CA PHE A 298 -5.34 -3.49 1.61
C PHE A 298 -6.11 -2.43 0.82
N GLY A 299 -6.98 -2.88 -0.08
CA GLY A 299 -7.78 -2.02 -0.94
C GLY A 299 -9.22 -2.47 -0.97
N LEU A 300 -10.14 -1.51 -0.95
CA LEU A 300 -11.53 -1.74 -1.33
C LEU A 300 -11.92 -0.69 -2.36
N TRP A 301 -12.28 -1.12 -3.58
CA TRP A 301 -12.49 -0.23 -4.71
C TRP A 301 -13.60 -0.69 -5.66
N ASP A 302 -14.01 0.23 -6.54
CA ASP A 302 -15.10 0.08 -7.50
C ASP A 302 -14.56 -0.29 -8.88
N GLY A 303 -14.23 -1.57 -9.07
CA GLY A 303 -13.81 -2.10 -10.36
C GLY A 303 -14.90 -2.02 -11.43
N GLY A 304 -16.18 -2.04 -11.02
CA GLY A 304 -17.32 -1.92 -11.91
C GLY A 304 -17.37 -0.60 -12.69
N HIS A 305 -16.93 0.51 -12.09
CA HIS A 305 -16.75 1.80 -12.80
C HIS A 305 -15.32 2.02 -13.31
N GLY A 306 -14.52 0.96 -13.45
CA GLY A 306 -13.16 1.02 -13.98
C GLY A 306 -13.10 1.23 -15.51
N SER A 307 -11.93 0.94 -16.09
CA SER A 307 -11.82 0.84 -17.55
C SER A 307 -12.69 -0.31 -18.07
N LYS A 308 -13.05 -0.33 -19.36
CA LYS A 308 -13.97 -1.35 -19.92
C LYS A 308 -13.61 -2.78 -19.50
N GLY A 309 -12.35 -3.20 -19.66
CA GLY A 309 -11.91 -4.55 -19.28
C GLY A 309 -11.90 -4.78 -17.77
N THR A 310 -11.65 -3.74 -16.98
CA THR A 310 -11.75 -3.75 -15.52
C THR A 310 -13.21 -3.94 -15.07
N ALA A 311 -14.17 -3.24 -15.72
CA ALA A 311 -15.59 -3.39 -15.46
C ALA A 311 -16.08 -4.79 -15.85
N GLU A 312 -15.78 -5.26 -17.07
CA GLU A 312 -16.10 -6.63 -17.53
C GLU A 312 -15.56 -7.70 -16.55
N TRP A 313 -14.31 -7.54 -16.06
CA TRP A 313 -13.74 -8.40 -15.03
C TRP A 313 -14.44 -8.27 -13.67
N ALA A 314 -14.78 -7.05 -13.23
CA ALA A 314 -15.44 -6.82 -11.94
C ALA A 314 -16.91 -7.29 -11.91
N GLY A 315 -17.50 -7.60 -13.07
CA GLY A 315 -18.91 -8.00 -13.19
C GLY A 315 -19.85 -6.87 -13.62
N GLU A 316 -19.35 -5.97 -14.47
CA GLU A 316 -19.97 -4.72 -14.94
C GLU A 316 -20.14 -3.65 -13.84
N ASN A 317 -20.74 -2.51 -14.22
CA ASN A 317 -20.99 -1.38 -13.33
C ASN A 317 -21.58 -1.82 -11.97
N THR A 318 -20.87 -1.49 -10.89
CA THR A 318 -21.38 -1.62 -9.52
C THR A 318 -22.75 -0.97 -9.44
N SER A 319 -23.79 -1.74 -9.15
CA SER A 319 -25.15 -1.20 -9.13
C SER A 319 -25.30 -0.27 -7.93
N TYR A 320 -25.47 1.03 -8.21
CA TYR A 320 -25.90 2.03 -7.24
C TYR A 320 -27.10 2.81 -7.77
N GLU A 321 -28.20 2.73 -7.05
CA GLU A 321 -29.42 3.49 -7.31
C GLU A 321 -29.21 5.01 -7.12
N PRO A 322 -30.09 5.86 -7.67
CA PRO A 322 -30.12 7.28 -7.32
C PRO A 322 -30.34 7.46 -5.81
N ASN A 323 -29.38 8.11 -5.14
CA ASN A 323 -29.28 8.27 -3.68
C ASN A 323 -28.92 7.00 -2.91
N ASP A 324 -28.21 6.06 -3.52
CA ASP A 324 -27.65 4.92 -2.80
C ASP A 324 -26.69 5.38 -1.67
N THR A 325 -26.96 4.88 -0.47
CA THR A 325 -26.20 5.17 0.75
C THR A 325 -25.55 3.91 1.32
N ARG A 326 -25.58 2.78 0.59
CA ARG A 326 -24.85 1.56 0.94
C ARG A 326 -23.37 1.85 1.10
N GLU A 327 -22.79 1.23 2.13
CA GLU A 327 -21.37 1.20 2.42
C GLU A 327 -20.95 -0.27 2.42
N TYR A 328 -20.07 -0.65 1.49
CA TYR A 328 -19.40 -1.95 1.49
C TYR A 328 -18.16 -1.87 2.37
N GLN A 329 -17.83 -2.95 3.10
CA GLN A 329 -16.81 -2.92 4.15
C GLN A 329 -15.85 -4.11 4.10
N LEU A 330 -14.63 -3.88 3.62
CA LEU A 330 -13.53 -4.84 3.77
C LEU A 330 -13.02 -4.72 5.21
N SER A 331 -13.11 -5.82 5.96
CA SER A 331 -12.75 -5.85 7.38
C SER A 331 -11.51 -6.72 7.60
N ILE A 332 -10.50 -6.18 8.26
CA ILE A 332 -9.27 -6.89 8.63
C ILE A 332 -9.24 -7.05 10.16
N ASP A 333 -9.15 -8.30 10.62
CA ASP A 333 -9.17 -8.70 12.02
C ASP A 333 -7.80 -8.52 12.68
N TRP A 334 -6.76 -8.99 11.99
CA TRP A 334 -5.35 -8.84 12.39
C TRP A 334 -4.44 -9.02 11.18
N VAL A 335 -3.20 -8.53 11.30
CA VAL A 335 -2.14 -8.71 10.30
C VAL A 335 -0.83 -9.09 10.99
N LYS A 336 -0.16 -10.09 10.42
CA LYS A 336 1.13 -10.60 10.87
C LYS A 336 2.14 -10.53 9.75
N ILE A 337 3.27 -9.87 10.01
CA ILE A 337 4.38 -9.69 9.07
C ILE A 337 5.62 -10.32 9.69
N THR A 338 6.22 -11.29 8.99
CA THR A 338 7.45 -11.99 9.38
C THR A 338 8.46 -11.86 8.24
N PRO A 339 9.23 -10.76 8.17
CA PRO A 339 10.24 -10.58 7.12
C PRO A 339 11.35 -11.63 7.21
N MET A 340 11.87 -12.05 6.06
CA MET A 340 12.99 -12.99 6.00
C MET A 340 14.27 -12.42 6.61
N THR A 341 14.45 -11.10 6.53
CA THR A 341 15.50 -10.32 7.17
C THR A 341 14.89 -9.12 7.88
N PRO A 342 14.48 -9.23 9.16
CA PRO A 342 13.92 -8.13 9.92
C PRO A 342 14.96 -7.01 10.14
N GLU A 343 14.52 -5.76 9.99
CA GLU A 343 15.28 -4.60 10.46
C GLU A 343 15.33 -4.58 12.00
N ASN A 344 16.43 -4.10 12.59
CA ASN A 344 16.48 -3.83 14.02
C ASN A 344 15.70 -2.53 14.31
N ALA A 345 14.55 -2.63 14.97
CA ALA A 345 13.70 -1.48 15.33
C ALA A 345 14.38 -0.41 16.21
N THR A 346 15.60 -0.69 16.71
CA THR A 346 16.43 0.22 17.50
C THR A 346 17.23 1.22 16.69
N ASP A 347 17.42 1.00 15.39
CA ASP A 347 18.22 1.90 14.55
C ASP A 347 17.37 3.13 14.13
N PRO A 348 17.87 4.37 14.33
CA PRO A 348 17.09 5.58 14.10
C PRO A 348 16.96 5.90 12.60
N TRP A 349 15.98 5.29 11.95
CA TRP A 349 15.52 5.67 10.61
C TRP A 349 15.00 7.12 10.60
N PRO A 350 15.24 7.94 9.55
CA PRO A 350 15.94 7.66 8.29
C PRO A 350 17.47 7.81 8.35
N GLY A 351 18.06 7.96 9.55
CA GLY A 351 19.49 8.16 9.74
C GLY A 351 19.92 9.64 9.77
N ALA A 352 21.09 9.90 10.37
CA ALA A 352 21.55 11.25 10.73
C ALA A 352 21.64 12.25 9.55
N LYS A 353 22.01 11.79 8.35
CA LYS A 353 22.05 12.61 7.12
C LYS A 353 20.67 13.19 6.80
N TYR A 354 19.65 12.36 6.79
CA TYR A 354 18.28 12.72 6.42
C TYR A 354 17.59 13.53 7.52
N ILE A 355 17.92 13.25 8.79
CA ILE A 355 17.61 14.12 9.93
C ILE A 355 18.18 15.54 9.74
N THR A 356 19.42 15.65 9.27
CA THR A 356 20.04 16.96 9.02
C THR A 356 19.37 17.69 7.85
N GLN A 357 18.94 16.97 6.80
CA GLN A 357 18.13 17.52 5.72
C GLN A 357 16.76 18.03 6.22
N MET A 358 16.05 17.26 7.05
CA MET A 358 14.79 17.69 7.69
C MET A 358 14.96 18.99 8.48
N GLN A 359 16.00 19.06 9.34
CA GLN A 359 16.26 20.23 10.18
C GLN A 359 16.61 21.48 9.34
N ASN A 360 17.39 21.32 8.27
CA ASN A 360 17.78 22.43 7.40
C ASN A 360 16.66 22.87 6.45
N GLY A 361 15.77 21.96 6.02
CA GLY A 361 14.61 22.27 5.18
C GLY A 361 13.61 23.22 5.84
N GLN A 362 13.59 23.31 7.17
CA GLN A 362 12.73 24.23 7.92
C GLN A 362 13.14 25.71 7.86
N ASN A 363 14.31 26.05 7.32
CA ASN A 363 14.85 27.40 7.34
C ASN A 363 14.66 28.22 6.06
N ASN A 364 14.04 27.68 5.00
CA ASN A 364 13.84 28.46 3.76
C ASN A 364 12.55 29.31 3.73
N GLY A 365 11.97 29.56 4.89
CA GLY A 365 11.11 30.72 5.15
C GLY A 365 11.95 31.91 5.61
N ASN A 366 12.58 32.61 4.67
CA ASN A 366 13.34 33.87 4.84
C ASN A 366 14.71 33.79 5.58
N THR A 367 15.79 33.57 4.82
CA THR A 367 17.09 34.20 5.11
C THR A 367 17.70 34.81 3.86
N ASN A 368 17.86 36.14 3.87
CA ASN A 368 18.59 36.89 2.86
C ASN A 368 20.11 36.89 3.18
N GLY A 369 20.96 36.73 2.15
CA GLY A 369 22.43 36.63 2.24
C GLY A 369 22.93 35.47 1.37
N GLY A 370 23.57 35.67 0.20
CA GLY A 370 24.62 36.65 -0.11
C GLY A 370 25.98 36.01 0.15
N ILE A 371 26.97 35.96 -0.76
CA ILE A 371 27.22 36.76 -1.98
C ILE A 371 28.01 35.92 -3.02
N GLY A 372 27.71 36.13 -4.31
CA GLY A 372 28.70 36.03 -5.42
C GLY A 372 28.54 34.86 -6.40
N ASN A 373 28.70 35.04 -7.72
CA ASN A 373 28.80 36.28 -8.51
C ASN A 373 28.48 36.00 -10.01
N GLY A 374 27.87 36.96 -10.70
CA GLY A 374 27.61 36.95 -12.15
C GLY A 374 26.32 36.23 -12.57
N GLY A 375 25.41 36.82 -13.35
CA GLY A 375 25.37 38.18 -13.89
C GLY A 375 24.50 38.25 -15.15
N GLY A 376 23.39 39.00 -15.10
CA GLY A 376 22.48 39.12 -16.24
C GLY A 376 21.09 39.62 -15.87
N SER A 377 20.91 40.94 -15.82
CA SER A 377 19.58 41.54 -15.65
C SER A 377 18.79 41.49 -16.96
N SER A 378 17.51 41.13 -16.89
CA SER A 378 16.49 41.80 -17.70
C SER A 378 15.17 41.89 -16.93
N SER A 379 14.65 43.10 -16.85
CA SER A 379 13.44 43.45 -16.11
C SER A 379 12.19 43.29 -16.98
N GLY A 380 11.23 42.47 -16.55
CA GLY A 380 9.88 42.39 -17.11
C GLY A 380 8.85 42.69 -16.05
N ASN A 381 8.34 43.92 -15.99
CA ASN A 381 7.33 44.32 -15.02
C ASN A 381 5.94 43.87 -15.49
N GLY A 382 5.20 43.15 -14.65
CA GLY A 382 3.90 42.56 -15.00
C GLY A 382 3.08 42.23 -13.76
N GLY A 383 2.44 43.24 -13.17
CA GLY A 383 1.49 43.04 -12.07
C GLY A 383 0.21 42.34 -12.54
N GLY A 384 -0.14 41.24 -11.88
CA GLY A 384 -1.41 40.51 -12.02
C GLY A 384 -1.91 40.11 -10.62
N PRO A 385 -3.23 39.94 -10.42
CA PRO A 385 -3.83 40.04 -9.08
C PRO A 385 -3.57 38.84 -8.19
N ILE A 386 -3.52 39.09 -6.88
CA ILE A 386 -3.70 38.07 -5.86
C ILE A 386 -5.13 37.53 -5.99
N ILE A 387 -5.25 36.26 -6.37
CA ILE A 387 -6.50 35.51 -6.25
C ILE A 387 -6.36 34.58 -5.05
N GLY A 388 -6.99 34.97 -3.94
CA GLY A 388 -7.39 34.00 -2.93
C GLY A 388 -8.53 33.19 -3.52
N GLY A 389 -8.34 31.88 -3.66
CA GLY A 389 -9.33 30.97 -4.19
C GLY A 389 -9.00 29.55 -3.74
N ASP A 390 -10.01 28.83 -3.27
CA ASP A 390 -9.87 27.48 -2.72
C ASP A 390 -9.32 26.54 -3.80
N GLY A 391 -8.07 26.11 -3.61
CA GLY A 391 -7.27 25.38 -4.59
C GLY A 391 -7.68 23.92 -4.76
N GLY A 392 -8.89 23.67 -5.26
CA GLY A 392 -9.30 22.36 -5.75
C GLY A 392 -8.32 21.89 -6.84
N TRP A 393 -7.58 20.82 -6.56
CA TRP A 393 -6.43 20.42 -7.36
C TRP A 393 -6.85 19.68 -8.63
N MET A 394 -7.06 20.44 -9.71
CA MET A 394 -7.23 19.87 -11.05
C MET A 394 -5.87 19.48 -11.63
N GLY A 395 -5.49 18.22 -11.45
CA GLY A 395 -4.29 17.60 -12.02
C GLY A 395 -4.50 16.09 -12.15
N GLY A 396 -4.61 15.60 -13.40
CA GLY A 396 -5.23 14.30 -13.70
C GLY A 396 -4.65 13.09 -12.96
N ASP A 397 -5.53 12.32 -12.33
CA ASP A 397 -5.23 11.17 -11.48
C ASP A 397 -4.70 9.95 -12.26
N ASN A 398 -3.38 9.90 -12.48
CA ASN A 398 -2.69 8.78 -13.14
C ASN A 398 -1.63 8.07 -12.25
N ALA A 399 -1.63 8.30 -10.93
CA ALA A 399 -0.53 7.85 -10.05
C ALA A 399 -0.90 6.76 -9.03
N ALA A 400 -2.08 6.85 -8.41
CA ALA A 400 -2.56 5.81 -7.48
C ALA A 400 -3.47 4.81 -8.20
N THR A 401 -4.55 5.31 -8.83
CA THR A 401 -5.51 4.52 -9.63
C THR A 401 -4.91 3.84 -10.86
N SER A 402 -3.70 4.20 -11.29
CA SER A 402 -3.02 3.52 -12.41
C SER A 402 -2.34 2.20 -12.01
N LEU A 403 -2.14 1.94 -10.72
CA LEU A 403 -1.72 0.61 -10.24
C LEU A 403 -2.96 -0.29 -10.10
N TYR A 404 -4.06 0.23 -9.55
CA TYR A 404 -5.33 -0.48 -9.35
C TYR A 404 -6.25 -0.56 -10.58
N SER A 405 -5.75 -0.36 -11.80
CA SER A 405 -6.58 -0.48 -13.01
C SER A 405 -5.78 -1.06 -14.17
N ALA A 406 -5.80 -2.38 -14.28
CA ALA A 406 -5.45 -3.12 -15.49
C ALA A 406 -6.10 -2.51 -16.74
N ARG A 407 -5.35 -1.71 -17.50
CA ARG A 407 -5.78 -1.20 -18.80
C ARG A 407 -5.63 -2.31 -19.84
N SER A 408 -6.71 -3.01 -20.14
CA SER A 408 -6.75 -4.00 -21.22
C SER A 408 -6.58 -3.32 -22.58
N VAL A 409 -5.48 -3.59 -23.27
CA VAL A 409 -5.30 -3.24 -24.68
C VAL A 409 -5.88 -4.37 -25.54
N VAL A 410 -6.85 -4.03 -26.39
CA VAL A 410 -7.51 -4.99 -27.29
C VAL A 410 -6.55 -5.44 -28.39
N VAL A 411 -6.11 -6.70 -28.34
CA VAL A 411 -5.44 -7.35 -29.49
C VAL A 411 -6.51 -7.99 -30.38
N GLY A 412 -6.97 -7.24 -31.39
CA GLY A 412 -7.86 -7.76 -32.42
C GLY A 412 -7.13 -8.71 -33.36
N GLY A 413 -7.20 -10.02 -33.11
CA GLY A 413 -6.69 -11.08 -33.98
C GLY A 413 -7.83 -11.87 -34.62
N ALA A 414 -8.04 -11.73 -35.93
CA ALA A 414 -9.11 -12.40 -36.64
C ALA A 414 -8.87 -13.92 -36.72
N VAL A 415 -9.80 -14.72 -36.16
CA VAL A 415 -9.88 -16.17 -36.42
C VAL A 415 -10.83 -16.39 -37.60
N ALA A 416 -10.30 -17.01 -38.66
CA ALA A 416 -11.05 -17.24 -39.89
C ALA A 416 -12.18 -18.28 -39.71
N LEU A 417 -13.27 -18.10 -40.46
CA LEU A 417 -14.35 -19.09 -40.52
C LEU A 417 -13.84 -20.42 -41.09
N ALA A 418 -14.11 -21.52 -40.39
CA ALA A 418 -14.17 -22.86 -40.96
C ALA A 418 -15.54 -23.48 -40.63
N SER A 419 -16.41 -23.52 -41.64
CA SER A 419 -17.79 -23.99 -41.53
C SER A 419 -17.89 -25.52 -41.48
N VAL A 420 -18.65 -26.06 -40.52
CA VAL A 420 -19.37 -27.33 -40.70
C VAL A 420 -20.80 -27.17 -40.21
N LEU A 421 -21.75 -27.21 -41.14
CA LEU A 421 -23.17 -27.39 -40.87
C LEU A 421 -23.48 -28.88 -40.75
N ALA A 422 -24.17 -29.27 -39.67
CA ALA A 422 -24.99 -30.49 -39.65
C ALA A 422 -26.18 -30.29 -38.70
N SER A 423 -27.38 -30.35 -39.27
CA SER A 423 -28.64 -29.96 -38.63
C SER A 423 -29.24 -31.05 -37.72
N VAL A 424 -29.80 -30.61 -36.57
CA VAL A 424 -31.16 -30.90 -36.07
C VAL A 424 -31.70 -32.35 -36.17
N LEU A 425 -31.99 -33.00 -35.03
CA LEU A 425 -33.38 -33.28 -34.58
C LEU A 425 -33.45 -34.07 -33.24
N LEU A 426 -34.39 -33.63 -32.41
CA LEU A 426 -35.13 -34.32 -31.34
C LEU A 426 -34.96 -35.85 -31.17
N ALA A 427 -34.52 -36.25 -29.96
CA ALA A 427 -35.13 -37.30 -29.13
C ALA A 427 -34.77 -37.05 -27.66
#